data_AF-A0A662W5G4-F1
#
_entry.id   AF-A0A662W5G4-F1
#
_cell.length_a   1.000
_cell.length_b   1.000
_cell.length_c   1.000
_cell.angle_alpha   90.00
_cell.angle_beta   90.00
_cell.angle_gamma   90.00
#
_symmetry.space_group_name_H-M   'P 1'
#
loop_
_entity.id
_entity.type
_entity.pdbx_description
1 polymer ?
#
loop_
_entity_poly.entity_id
_entity_poly.type
_entity_poly.pdbx_seq_one_letter_code
_entity_poly.pdbx_strand_id
1 'polypeptide(L)'
;MRTRIYAHFIDANPAEGEETGVEGGLQFYDGTERSWKPLVGDLHFFVDGRKIGVARTDGYGKFLFKFRAFGLGKHKFEIRYSGGRDYEPSTKSLEFKVVRKEEKSRLMILARNVAISFILLVVFLILVIFIVKILL
;
A
#
# COMPACT_ATOMS: atom_id res chain seq x y z
N MET A 1 -10.32 11.11 23.53
CA MET A 1 -9.82 11.84 22.33
C MET A 1 -10.06 10.97 21.12
N ARG A 2 -10.65 11.53 20.05
CA ARG A 2 -10.90 10.82 18.81
C ARG A 2 -9.60 10.38 18.15
N THR A 3 -9.55 9.13 17.68
CA THR A 3 -8.41 8.61 16.89
C THR A 3 -8.79 8.33 15.45
N ARG A 4 -7.78 8.23 14.58
CA ARG A 4 -7.94 7.76 13.21
C ARG A 4 -6.73 6.93 12.78
N ILE A 5 -6.99 5.99 11.88
CA ILE A 5 -5.96 5.24 11.16
C ILE A 5 -6.08 5.62 9.67
N TYR A 6 -4.98 6.04 9.06
CA TYR A 6 -4.85 6.11 7.60
C TYR A 6 -3.88 5.03 7.15
N ALA A 7 -4.15 4.38 6.03
CA ALA A 7 -3.34 3.27 5.56
C ALA A 7 -3.57 3.00 4.07
N HIS A 8 -2.58 2.43 3.40
CA HIS A 8 -2.66 1.91 2.05
C HIS A 8 -1.77 0.68 1.88
N PHE A 9 -2.10 -0.16 0.92
CA PHE A 9 -1.28 -1.32 0.56
C PHE A 9 -0.05 -0.87 -0.24
N ILE A 10 1.10 -1.49 0.05
CA ILE A 10 2.29 -1.42 -0.81
C ILE A 10 1.99 -2.12 -2.14
N ASP A 11 1.36 -3.30 -2.08
CA ASP A 11 0.81 -4.00 -3.22
C ASP A 11 -0.57 -4.57 -2.87
N ALA A 12 -1.62 -4.04 -3.51
CA ALA A 12 -3.00 -4.49 -3.34
C ALA A 12 -3.35 -5.70 -4.22
N ASN A 13 -2.45 -6.15 -5.10
CA ASN A 13 -2.63 -7.31 -5.97
C ASN A 13 -1.45 -8.31 -5.89
N PRO A 14 -1.07 -8.79 -4.70
CA PRO A 14 0.03 -9.73 -4.54
C PRO A 14 -0.31 -11.09 -5.16
N ALA A 15 0.71 -11.81 -5.65
CA ALA A 15 0.56 -13.21 -5.99
C ALA A 15 0.39 -14.04 -4.71
N GLU A 16 -0.31 -15.16 -4.82
CA GLU A 16 -0.41 -16.09 -3.69
C GLU A 16 0.98 -16.54 -3.21
N GLY A 17 1.20 -16.46 -1.90
CA GLY A 17 2.47 -16.76 -1.26
C GLY A 17 3.52 -15.65 -1.34
N GLU A 18 3.25 -14.53 -2.00
CA GLU A 18 4.14 -13.36 -2.04
C GLU A 18 4.05 -12.53 -0.74
N GLU A 19 5.16 -11.90 -0.35
CA GLU A 19 5.12 -10.91 0.73
C GLU A 19 4.53 -9.59 0.20
N THR A 20 3.53 -9.07 0.90
CA THR A 20 3.03 -7.70 0.73
C THR A 20 3.03 -6.99 2.07
N GLY A 21 2.58 -5.73 2.10
CA GLY A 21 2.41 -5.01 3.33
C GLY A 21 1.42 -3.86 3.24
N VAL A 22 1.09 -3.33 4.41
CA VAL A 22 0.27 -2.14 4.59
C VAL A 22 1.08 -1.13 5.38
N GLU A 23 1.16 0.08 4.86
CA GLU A 23 1.79 1.21 5.53
C GLU A 23 0.76 2.29 5.84
N GLY A 24 1.03 3.06 6.89
CA GLY A 24 0.07 4.04 7.36
C GLY A 24 0.49 4.71 8.65
N GLY A 25 -0.49 5.30 9.33
CA GLY A 25 -0.29 5.87 10.65
C GLY A 25 -1.54 5.94 11.52
N LEU A 26 -1.30 6.01 12.82
CA LEU A 26 -2.27 6.23 13.88
C LEU A 26 -2.12 7.65 14.41
N GLN A 27 -3.23 8.36 14.53
CA GLN A 27 -3.26 9.74 15.00
C GLN A 27 -4.42 9.95 15.97
N PHE A 28 -4.26 10.91 16.87
CA PHE A 28 -5.35 11.46 17.67
C PHE A 28 -5.62 12.92 17.30
N TYR A 29 -6.84 13.38 17.53
CA TYR A 29 -7.20 14.77 17.33
C TYR A 29 -6.92 15.59 18.60
N ASP A 30 -6.02 16.55 18.50
CA ASP A 30 -5.77 17.56 19.52
C ASP A 30 -6.81 18.68 19.37
N GLY A 31 -7.70 18.81 20.35
CA GLY A 31 -8.76 19.83 20.34
C GLY A 31 -8.26 21.25 20.57
N THR A 32 -7.10 21.42 21.21
CA THR A 32 -6.49 22.72 21.50
C THR A 32 -5.82 23.27 20.24
N GLU A 33 -4.96 22.48 19.62
CA GLU A 33 -4.27 22.86 18.39
C GLU A 33 -5.12 22.62 17.12
N ARG A 34 -6.31 22.03 17.28
CA ARG A 34 -7.24 21.66 16.21
C ARG A 34 -6.59 20.85 15.09
N SER A 35 -5.62 20.01 15.44
CA SER A 35 -4.78 19.28 14.49
C SER A 35 -4.67 17.79 14.83
N TRP A 36 -4.34 16.97 13.84
CA TRP A 36 -4.08 15.55 14.04
C TRP A 36 -2.62 15.35 14.44
N LYS A 37 -2.40 14.71 15.59
CA LYS A 37 -1.08 14.44 16.14
C LYS A 37 -0.75 12.95 16.05
N PRO A 38 0.53 12.59 15.83
CA PRO A 38 1.00 11.22 15.93
C PRO A 38 0.59 10.54 17.23
N LEU A 39 0.22 9.27 17.14
CA LEU A 39 -0.06 8.44 18.32
C LEU A 39 0.76 7.15 18.27
N VAL A 40 1.49 6.88 19.35
CA VAL A 40 2.14 5.59 19.60
C VAL A 40 1.10 4.63 20.16
N GLY A 41 0.88 3.49 19.50
CA GLY A 41 -0.11 2.51 19.92
C GLY A 41 0.04 1.18 19.19
N ASP A 42 -0.52 0.13 19.78
CA ASP A 42 -0.55 -1.21 19.19
C ASP A 42 -1.75 -1.33 18.25
N LEU A 43 -1.50 -1.78 17.02
CA LEU A 43 -2.49 -2.01 15.99
C LEU A 43 -2.65 -3.51 15.76
N HIS A 44 -3.90 -3.98 15.65
CA HIS A 44 -4.23 -5.36 15.35
C HIS A 44 -4.71 -5.50 13.92
N PHE A 45 -4.14 -6.46 13.19
CA PHE A 45 -4.39 -6.65 11.76
C PHE A 45 -5.20 -7.92 11.51
N PHE A 46 -6.20 -7.81 10.64
CA PHE A 46 -7.14 -8.89 10.33
C PHE A 46 -7.32 -9.04 8.81
N VAL A 47 -7.48 -10.28 8.37
CA VAL A 47 -7.92 -10.64 7.01
C VAL A 47 -9.17 -11.49 7.16
N ASP A 48 -10.27 -11.05 6.55
CA ASP A 48 -11.59 -11.70 6.61
C ASP A 48 -12.03 -12.04 8.05
N GLY A 49 -11.77 -11.11 8.97
CA GLY A 49 -12.08 -11.26 10.39
C GLY A 49 -11.10 -12.11 11.19
N ARG A 50 -10.15 -12.82 10.56
CA ARG A 50 -9.09 -13.56 11.25
C ARG A 50 -7.91 -12.65 11.57
N LYS A 51 -7.49 -12.61 12.85
CA LYS A 51 -6.30 -11.87 13.27
C LYS A 51 -5.04 -12.50 12.67
N ILE A 52 -4.24 -11.71 11.97
CA ILE A 52 -2.99 -12.15 11.34
C ILE A 52 -1.73 -11.59 12.02
N GLY A 53 -1.86 -10.56 12.86
CA GLY A 53 -0.72 -10.01 13.58
C GLY A 53 -1.00 -8.75 14.37
N VAL A 54 0.09 -8.19 14.92
CA VAL A 54 0.13 -6.93 15.68
C VAL A 54 1.37 -6.15 15.25
N ALA A 55 1.27 -4.82 15.17
CA ALA A 55 2.41 -3.94 15.02
C ALA A 55 2.20 -2.69 15.87
N ARG A 56 3.29 -2.14 16.40
CA ARG A 56 3.28 -0.89 17.15
C ARG A 56 3.68 0.26 16.23
N THR A 57 3.00 1.40 16.34
CA THR A 57 3.42 2.60 15.63
C THR A 57 4.69 3.20 16.25
N ASP A 58 5.50 3.87 15.43
CA ASP A 58 6.70 4.57 15.86
C ASP A 58 6.37 5.94 16.52
N GLY A 59 7.41 6.69 16.93
CA GLY A 59 7.25 8.02 17.54
C GLY A 59 6.59 9.08 16.63
N TYR A 60 6.52 8.82 15.31
CA TYR A 60 5.80 9.64 14.34
C TYR A 60 4.40 9.07 14.03
N GLY A 61 3.96 8.07 14.80
CA GLY A 61 2.66 7.42 14.65
C GLY A 61 2.58 6.56 13.39
N LYS A 62 3.69 6.25 12.73
CA LYS A 62 3.71 5.47 11.49
C LYS A 62 3.88 3.97 11.77
N PHE A 63 3.41 3.14 10.86
CA PHE A 63 3.67 1.69 10.89
C PHE A 63 3.91 1.14 9.48
N LEU A 64 4.59 0.01 9.45
CA LEU A 64 4.68 -0.91 8.32
C LEU A 64 4.36 -2.32 8.83
N PHE A 65 3.32 -2.95 8.29
CA PHE A 65 2.96 -4.33 8.61
C PHE A 65 3.08 -5.19 7.36
N LYS A 66 3.96 -6.19 7.41
CA LYS A 66 4.21 -7.14 6.32
C LYS A 66 3.54 -8.48 6.61
N PHE A 67 3.01 -9.10 5.58
CA PHE A 67 2.43 -10.44 5.66
C PHE A 67 2.53 -11.16 4.31
N ARG A 68 2.45 -12.49 4.36
CA ARG A 68 2.40 -13.32 3.15
C ARG A 68 0.96 -13.45 2.67
N ALA A 69 0.68 -13.13 1.42
CA ALA A 69 -0.65 -13.26 0.82
C ALA A 69 -1.09 -14.73 0.75
N PHE A 70 -2.34 -15.00 1.09
CA PHE A 70 -2.92 -16.34 1.11
C PHE A 70 -4.39 -16.30 0.67
N GLY A 71 -4.85 -17.38 0.05
CA GLY A 71 -6.21 -17.50 -0.47
C GLY A 71 -6.38 -16.67 -1.72
N LEU A 72 -6.79 -17.29 -2.83
CA LEU A 72 -7.04 -16.56 -4.07
C LEU A 72 -8.35 -15.77 -3.98
N GLY A 73 -8.37 -14.57 -4.57
CA GLY A 73 -9.58 -13.75 -4.68
C GLY A 73 -9.51 -12.44 -3.89
N LYS A 74 -10.68 -11.83 -3.67
CA LYS A 74 -10.82 -10.57 -2.94
C LYS A 74 -10.89 -10.85 -1.45
N HIS A 75 -10.18 -10.05 -0.67
CA HIS A 75 -10.11 -10.17 0.79
C HIS A 75 -10.33 -8.82 1.45
N LYS A 76 -11.04 -8.84 2.58
CA LYS A 76 -11.22 -7.66 3.43
C LYS A 76 -10.08 -7.59 4.43
N PHE A 77 -9.40 -6.46 4.48
CA PHE A 77 -8.32 -6.19 5.43
C PHE A 77 -8.76 -5.14 6.44
N GLU A 78 -8.55 -5.40 7.73
CA GLU A 78 -8.93 -4.48 8.81
C GLU A 78 -7.76 -4.22 9.75
N ILE A 79 -7.57 -2.95 10.08
CA ILE A 79 -6.62 -2.48 11.08
C ILE A 79 -7.43 -1.91 12.23
N ARG A 80 -7.24 -2.45 13.43
CA ARG A 80 -8.00 -2.06 14.62
C ARG A 80 -7.06 -1.50 15.68
N TYR A 81 -7.35 -0.30 16.14
CA TYR A 81 -6.80 0.27 17.36
C TYR A 81 -7.87 0.18 18.45
N SER A 82 -7.56 -0.51 19.55
CA SER A 82 -8.51 -0.78 20.63
C SER A 82 -8.81 0.44 21.51
N GLY A 83 -8.09 1.54 21.33
CA GLY A 83 -8.15 2.68 22.24
C GLY A 83 -7.28 2.51 23.48
N GLY A 84 -7.39 3.48 24.37
CA GLY A 84 -6.77 3.49 25.69
C GLY A 84 -7.58 4.37 26.64
N ARG A 85 -7.03 4.68 27.82
CA ARG A 85 -7.71 5.51 28.83
C ARG A 85 -8.20 6.85 28.25
N ASP A 86 -7.36 7.48 27.44
CA ASP A 86 -7.60 8.84 26.92
C ASP A 86 -7.94 8.87 25.42
N TYR A 87 -7.88 7.71 24.74
CA TYR A 87 -7.99 7.60 23.28
C TYR A 87 -9.11 6.64 22.89
N GLU A 88 -10.02 7.10 22.04
CA GLU A 88 -11.11 6.29 21.51
C GLU A 88 -10.58 5.22 20.55
N PRO A 89 -11.22 4.05 20.47
CA PRO A 89 -10.91 3.04 19.47
C PRO A 89 -11.19 3.58 18.05
N SER A 90 -10.45 3.06 17.07
CA SER A 90 -10.72 3.31 15.66
C SER A 90 -10.37 2.12 14.79
N THR A 91 -11.00 2.02 13.62
CA THR A 91 -10.79 0.94 12.67
C THR A 91 -10.64 1.50 11.25
N LYS A 92 -9.73 0.93 10.48
CA LYS A 92 -9.57 1.18 9.05
C LYS A 92 -9.76 -0.11 8.27
N SER A 93 -10.68 -0.07 7.30
CA SER A 93 -10.92 -1.17 6.37
C SER A 93 -10.32 -0.84 5.00
N LEU A 94 -9.74 -1.84 4.36
CA LEU A 94 -9.16 -1.83 3.03
C LEU A 94 -9.55 -3.14 2.31
N GLU A 95 -9.34 -3.19 1.00
CA GLU A 95 -9.51 -4.41 0.20
C GLU A 95 -8.23 -4.67 -0.58
N PHE A 96 -7.91 -5.95 -0.77
CA PHE A 96 -6.85 -6.41 -1.67
C PHE A 96 -7.32 -7.66 -2.41
N LYS A 97 -6.67 -7.97 -3.54
CA LYS A 97 -6.97 -9.14 -4.35
C LYS A 97 -5.72 -10.00 -4.50
N VAL A 98 -5.76 -11.22 -3.99
CA VAL A 98 -4.68 -12.18 -4.24
C VAL A 98 -4.91 -12.82 -5.61
N VAL A 99 -3.87 -12.78 -6.45
CA VAL A 99 -3.90 -13.30 -7.82
C VAL A 99 -3.00 -14.52 -7.98
N ARG A 100 -3.21 -15.28 -9.05
CA ARG A 100 -2.29 -16.35 -9.42
C ARG A 100 -0.96 -15.79 -9.85
N LYS A 101 0.13 -16.49 -9.53
CA LYS A 101 1.49 -16.07 -9.89
C LYS A 101 1.64 -15.90 -11.40
N GLU A 102 1.05 -16.79 -12.19
CA GLU A 102 1.09 -16.75 -13.65
C GLU A 102 0.37 -15.51 -14.21
N GLU A 103 -0.78 -15.14 -13.62
CA GLU A 103 -1.54 -13.95 -13.98
C GLU A 103 -0.70 -12.69 -13.73
N LYS A 104 -0.10 -12.57 -12.54
CA LYS A 104 0.77 -11.44 -12.18
C LYS A 104 2.01 -11.35 -13.08
N SER A 105 2.67 -12.48 -13.34
CA SER A 105 3.85 -12.54 -14.22
C SER A 105 3.53 -12.13 -15.65
N ARG A 106 2.37 -12.54 -16.20
CA ARG A 106 1.93 -12.12 -17.55
C ARG A 106 1.74 -10.60 -17.60
N LEU A 107 1.06 -10.02 -16.61
CA LEU A 107 0.86 -8.57 -16.53
C LEU A 107 2.20 -7.81 -16.46
N MET A 108 3.15 -8.29 -15.65
CA MET A 108 4.48 -7.67 -15.55
C MET A 108 5.26 -7.73 -16.87
N ILE A 109 5.19 -8.85 -17.60
CA ILE A 109 5.84 -8.98 -18.91
C ILE A 109 5.22 -8.00 -19.91
N LEU A 110 3.89 -7.90 -19.95
CA LEU A 110 3.20 -6.96 -20.83
C LEU A 110 3.57 -5.50 -20.52
N ALA A 111 3.54 -5.11 -19.24
CA ALA A 111 3.91 -3.77 -18.80
C ALA A 111 5.36 -3.42 -19.18
N ARG A 112 6.29 -4.37 -18.97
CA ARG A 112 7.69 -4.20 -19.36
C ARG A 112 7.84 -4.00 -20.87
N ASN A 113 7.15 -4.81 -21.67
CA ASN A 113 7.22 -4.70 -23.13
C ASN A 113 6.67 -3.34 -23.61
N VAL A 114 5.55 -2.87 -23.05
CA VAL A 114 4.99 -1.54 -23.35
C VAL A 114 5.99 -0.44 -23.01
N ALA A 115 6.63 -0.50 -21.84
CA ALA A 115 7.64 0.49 -21.45
C ALA A 115 8.84 0.50 -22.40
N ILE A 116 9.34 -0.68 -22.79
CA ILE A 116 10.44 -0.81 -23.76
C ILE A 116 10.02 -0.22 -25.12
N SER A 117 8.83 -0.54 -25.62
CA SER A 117 8.32 0.01 -26.88
C SER A 117 8.21 1.54 -26.84
N PHE A 118 7.77 2.11 -25.72
CA PHE A 118 7.71 3.56 -25.55
C PHE A 118 9.11 4.20 -25.59
N ILE A 119 10.09 3.60 -24.90
CA ILE A 119 11.49 4.07 -24.92
C ILE A 119 12.06 4.00 -26.34
N LEU A 120 11.86 2.87 -27.05
CA LEU A 120 12.33 2.71 -28.43
C LEU A 120 11.70 3.73 -29.37
N LEU A 121 10.41 4.04 -29.20
CA LEU A 121 9.73 5.07 -29.98
C LEU A 121 10.34 6.45 -29.74
N VAL A 122 10.61 6.82 -28.48
CA VAL A 122 11.26 8.11 -28.15
C VAL A 122 12.66 8.19 -28.75
N VAL A 123 13.48 7.13 -28.64
CA VAL A 123 14.81 7.07 -29.25
C VAL A 123 14.73 7.21 -30.77
N PHE A 124 13.79 6.50 -31.41
CA PHE A 124 13.56 6.59 -32.84
C PHE A 124 13.20 8.02 -33.27
N LEU A 125 12.30 8.69 -32.56
CA LEU A 125 11.93 10.08 -32.84
C LEU A 125 13.13 11.04 -32.73
N ILE A 126 13.98 10.87 -31.71
CA ILE A 126 15.20 11.67 -31.53
C ILE A 126 16.16 11.46 -32.71
N LEU A 127 16.35 10.19 -33.13
CA LEU A 127 17.19 9.87 -34.28
C LEU A 127 16.66 10.50 -35.57
N VAL A 128 15.34 10.46 -35.81
CA VAL A 128 14.72 11.11 -36.96
C VAL A 128 14.98 12.61 -36.95
N ILE A 129 14.79 13.30 -35.82
CA ILE A 129 15.04 14.74 -35.69
C ILE A 129 16.52 15.05 -35.98
N PHE A 130 17.44 14.23 -35.47
CA PHE A 130 18.87 14.41 -35.69
C PHE A 130 19.26 14.22 -37.16
N ILE A 131 18.74 13.17 -37.82
CA ILE A 131 18.98 12.90 -39.24
C ILE A 131 18.42 14.04 -40.12
N VAL A 132 17.21 14.51 -39.85
CA VAL A 132 16.60 15.64 -40.57
C VAL A 132 17.45 16.90 -40.42
N LYS A 133 17.99 17.19 -39.23
CA LYS A 133 18.91 18.32 -39.00
C LYS A 133 20.24 18.21 -39.72
N ILE A 134 20.71 17.00 -40.06
CA ILE A 134 21.94 16.81 -40.83
C ILE A 134 21.69 17.01 -42.33
N LEU A 135 20.49 16.68 -42.80
CA LEU A 135 20.13 16.69 -44.23
C LEU A 135 19.61 18.03 -44.75
N LEU A 136 19.12 18.92 -43.87
CA LEU A 136 18.64 20.27 -44.16
C LEU A 136 19.65 21.33 -43.70
#